data_AF-A0A933ANW3-F1
#
_entry.id   AF-A0A933ANW3-F1
#
_cell.length_a   1.000
_cell.length_b   1.000
_cell.length_c   1.000
_cell.angle_alpha   90.00
_cell.angle_beta   90.00
_cell.angle_gamma   90.00
#
_symmetry.space_group_name_H-M   'P 1'
#
loop_
_entity.id
_entity.type
_entity.pdbx_description
1 polymer ?
#
loop_
_entity_poly.entity_id
_entity_poly.type
_entity_poly.pdbx_seq_one_letter_code
_entity_poly.pdbx_strand_id
1 'polypeptide(L)'
;IIVGVVLLSVVVATLAIRAAGLASAKGFFGTRAGLLADINLSLEILLLAGLSVGYGLARRGNIRAHQYNQTAWVLFNIVLVVFIMAVSFRLQVAPGIPAKLGRPYYWLSTVHAAIGGLTILSGIFILLRMNKLVPKALRVKWWKNLMRGTLIGYWLVGLLGVGTYYVWYAAPAASSGAPVAALDENTVIVPVANYLFSPPALTIPLGTKVIFVNQDPGPHTVTFDRGEFPPAGLDEGGQHEIVFDRLGTFQYYCEYHGSRGLHDMAGVITVVAAGQAAVPPAVAPPAPTPQPTAAAIAAAPLGPNGFGQFRDAAARNDAFDLALHNLPAGSGDLHAWLTGANGSLRLGALTPDATGAAAIAYVDPQGANLIAQYSSFVVTRETVGAAPSSPSATVVVGGGIPSGALGPVRQLLVASDAAPESQALAIGMLKQTEELYHHVTAVNNAALAGDFDSLNRHAEHLFTIVEGRGGPEYRDFNGDGFITDPGDGLGVLHYAEAIEAQAKTAAAAPDAGDSVKLHAGHLIVLAQNMREWGAQLAAVVIKAHQATAAADQQAYTAQALALAQAMLDGVDANNNGTIEPIAGEGGAYTAYFHSQYLAAMGATLR
;
A
#
# COMPACT_ATOMS: atom_id res chain seq x y z
N ILE A 1 -38.61 -22.82 -1.55
CA ILE A 1 -38.65 -21.45 -2.13
C ILE A 1 -37.74 -20.52 -1.34
N ILE A 2 -38.05 -20.16 -0.08
CA ILE A 2 -37.22 -19.26 0.75
C ILE A 2 -35.74 -19.66 0.81
N VAL A 3 -35.42 -20.92 1.11
CA VAL A 3 -34.03 -21.43 1.13
C VAL A 3 -33.34 -21.24 -0.23
N GLY A 4 -34.02 -21.55 -1.32
CA GLY A 4 -33.47 -21.40 -2.67
C GLY A 4 -33.18 -19.93 -3.03
N VAL A 5 -34.05 -19.01 -2.59
CA VAL A 5 -33.83 -17.57 -2.78
C VAL A 5 -32.60 -17.10 -1.99
N VAL A 6 -32.47 -17.49 -0.72
CA VAL A 6 -31.30 -17.13 0.11
C VAL A 6 -30.00 -17.65 -0.50
N LEU A 7 -29.97 -18.91 -0.95
CA LEU A 7 -28.79 -19.49 -1.59
C LEU A 7 -28.42 -18.74 -2.87
N LEU A 8 -29.41 -18.43 -3.71
CA LEU A 8 -29.18 -17.66 -4.93
C LEU A 8 -28.69 -16.25 -4.62
N SER A 9 -29.25 -15.59 -3.61
CA SER A 9 -28.79 -14.27 -3.15
C SER A 9 -27.32 -14.29 -2.71
N VAL A 10 -26.89 -15.32 -1.98
CA VAL A 10 -25.47 -15.45 -1.56
C VAL A 10 -24.56 -15.64 -2.78
N VAL A 11 -24.96 -16.46 -3.75
CA VAL A 11 -24.19 -16.65 -5.00
C VAL A 11 -24.10 -15.34 -5.77
N VAL A 12 -25.24 -14.69 -6.03
CA VAL A 12 -25.30 -13.44 -6.78
C VAL A 12 -24.50 -12.34 -6.08
N ALA A 13 -24.64 -12.19 -4.76
CA ALA A 13 -23.87 -11.22 -3.99
C ALA A 13 -22.37 -11.51 -4.06
N THR A 14 -21.95 -12.78 -3.93
CA THR A 14 -20.54 -13.17 -4.03
C THR A 14 -19.96 -12.83 -5.41
N LEU A 15 -20.69 -13.17 -6.48
CA LEU A 15 -20.26 -12.89 -7.84
C LEU A 15 -20.26 -11.39 -8.13
N ALA A 16 -21.25 -10.64 -7.63
CA ALA A 16 -21.31 -9.19 -7.76
C ALA A 16 -20.17 -8.49 -7.01
N ILE A 17 -19.87 -8.90 -5.77
CA ILE A 17 -18.72 -8.39 -4.99
C ILE A 17 -17.41 -8.61 -5.75
N ARG A 18 -17.24 -9.78 -6.38
CA ARG A 18 -16.05 -10.07 -7.20
C ARG A 18 -16.01 -9.26 -8.48
N ALA A 19 -17.10 -9.21 -9.23
CA ALA A 19 -17.20 -8.47 -10.48
C ALA A 19 -17.00 -6.95 -10.27
N ALA A 20 -17.42 -6.43 -9.11
CA ALA A 20 -17.20 -5.05 -8.71
C ALA A 20 -15.80 -4.79 -8.09
N GLY A 21 -14.91 -5.78 -8.05
CA GLY A 21 -13.58 -5.64 -7.43
C GLY A 21 -13.59 -5.45 -5.90
N LEU A 22 -14.76 -5.57 -5.26
CA LEU A 22 -14.95 -5.33 -3.83
C LEU A 22 -14.50 -6.51 -2.95
N ALA A 23 -14.05 -7.63 -3.53
CA ALA A 23 -13.67 -8.81 -2.76
C ALA A 23 -12.52 -8.53 -1.78
N SER A 24 -11.59 -7.65 -2.17
CA SER A 24 -10.44 -7.21 -1.37
C SER A 24 -10.65 -5.86 -0.67
N ALA A 25 -11.84 -5.24 -0.82
CA ALA A 25 -12.16 -4.00 -0.11
C ALA A 25 -12.06 -4.19 1.40
N LYS A 26 -11.92 -3.10 2.18
CA LYS A 26 -11.71 -3.20 3.64
C LYS A 26 -12.77 -4.07 4.33
N GLY A 27 -12.31 -5.06 5.07
CA GLY A 27 -13.14 -5.88 5.94
C GLY A 27 -13.71 -5.12 7.14
N PHE A 28 -14.74 -5.68 7.78
CA PHE A 28 -15.40 -5.11 8.96
C PHE A 28 -14.85 -5.66 10.29
N PHE A 29 -13.94 -6.65 10.28
CA PHE A 29 -13.31 -7.18 11.49
C PHE A 29 -12.06 -6.42 11.95
N GLY A 30 -11.63 -5.37 11.23
CA GLY A 30 -10.47 -4.55 11.60
C GLY A 30 -9.12 -5.29 11.47
N THR A 31 -9.10 -6.37 10.68
CA THR A 31 -7.91 -7.12 10.30
C THR A 31 -7.45 -6.69 8.90
N ARG A 32 -6.37 -7.27 8.37
CA ARG A 32 -5.98 -7.07 6.96
C ARG A 32 -6.76 -7.95 5.97
N ALA A 33 -7.90 -8.50 6.39
CA ALA A 33 -8.77 -9.28 5.53
C ALA A 33 -9.58 -8.38 4.60
N GLY A 34 -9.80 -8.86 3.38
CA GLY A 34 -10.77 -8.27 2.46
C GLY A 34 -12.22 -8.56 2.88
N LEU A 35 -13.15 -7.75 2.38
CA LEU A 35 -14.58 -7.78 2.65
C LEU A 35 -15.17 -9.17 2.42
N LEU A 36 -14.76 -9.86 1.35
CA LEU A 36 -15.28 -11.19 1.05
C LEU A 36 -14.82 -12.24 2.08
N ALA A 37 -13.62 -12.11 2.63
CA ALA A 37 -13.11 -13.00 3.67
C ALA A 37 -13.88 -12.83 4.99
N ASP A 38 -14.21 -11.60 5.36
CA ASP A 38 -14.99 -11.28 6.56
C ASP A 38 -16.44 -11.74 6.47
N ILE A 39 -17.06 -11.52 5.30
CA ILE A 39 -18.39 -12.05 4.98
C ILE A 39 -18.35 -13.58 5.09
N ASN A 40 -17.35 -14.23 4.48
CA ASN A 40 -17.26 -15.68 4.51
C ASN A 40 -17.16 -16.23 5.94
N LEU A 41 -16.27 -15.68 6.77
CA LEU A 41 -16.13 -16.10 8.17
C LEU A 41 -17.43 -15.93 8.95
N SER A 42 -18.13 -14.82 8.76
CA SER A 42 -19.41 -14.54 9.42
C SER A 42 -20.51 -15.52 8.99
N LEU A 43 -20.60 -15.82 7.70
CA LEU A 43 -21.55 -16.81 7.17
C LEU A 43 -21.22 -18.23 7.64
N GLU A 44 -19.95 -18.58 7.81
CA GLU A 44 -19.52 -19.86 8.40
C GLU A 44 -19.89 -19.97 9.89
N ILE A 45 -19.72 -18.91 10.67
CA ILE A 45 -20.15 -18.88 12.08
C ILE A 45 -21.67 -19.07 12.17
N LEU A 46 -22.43 -18.36 11.31
CA LEU A 46 -23.87 -18.47 11.23
C LEU A 46 -24.32 -19.89 10.84
N LEU A 47 -23.62 -20.51 9.88
CA LEU A 47 -23.84 -21.91 9.49
C LEU A 47 -23.69 -22.87 10.67
N LEU A 48 -22.63 -22.75 11.48
CA LEU A 48 -22.40 -23.62 12.64
C LEU A 48 -23.50 -23.49 13.69
N ALA A 49 -23.96 -22.26 13.94
CA ALA A 49 -25.10 -22.00 14.81
C ALA A 49 -26.37 -22.68 14.26
N GLY A 50 -26.63 -22.55 12.96
CA GLY A 50 -27.76 -23.17 12.27
C GLY A 50 -27.77 -24.70 12.33
N LEU A 51 -26.64 -25.34 12.09
CA LEU A 51 -26.49 -26.81 12.21
C LEU A 51 -26.74 -27.28 13.65
N SER A 52 -26.29 -26.50 14.64
CA SER A 52 -26.46 -26.78 16.08
C SER A 52 -27.91 -26.65 16.53
N VAL A 53 -28.65 -25.65 16.01
CA VAL A 53 -30.11 -25.54 16.19
C VAL A 53 -30.80 -26.79 15.66
N GLY A 54 -30.40 -27.27 14.48
CA GLY A 54 -30.93 -28.50 13.91
C GLY A 54 -30.71 -29.71 14.82
N TYR A 55 -29.54 -29.85 15.44
CA TYR A 55 -29.30 -30.90 16.44
C TYR A 55 -30.27 -30.78 17.63
N GLY A 56 -30.52 -29.56 18.13
CA GLY A 56 -31.50 -29.30 19.17
C GLY A 56 -32.93 -29.73 18.80
N LEU A 57 -33.36 -29.46 17.56
CA LEU A 57 -34.67 -29.90 17.04
C LEU A 57 -34.81 -31.42 17.06
N ALA A 58 -33.76 -32.16 16.66
CA ALA A 58 -33.77 -33.62 16.70
C ALA A 58 -33.85 -34.15 18.14
N ARG A 59 -33.15 -33.51 19.09
CA ARG A 59 -33.21 -33.88 20.52
C ARG A 59 -34.58 -33.65 21.14
N ARG A 60 -35.31 -32.63 20.67
CA ARG A 60 -36.69 -32.33 21.07
C ARG A 60 -37.74 -33.19 20.34
N GLY A 61 -37.31 -34.15 19.51
CA GLY A 61 -38.19 -35.05 18.76
C GLY A 61 -38.83 -34.43 17.51
N ASN A 62 -38.52 -33.18 17.17
CA ASN A 62 -39.05 -32.54 15.96
C ASN A 62 -38.20 -32.88 14.73
N ILE A 63 -38.35 -34.13 14.25
CA ILE A 63 -37.54 -34.67 13.15
C ILE A 63 -37.81 -33.97 11.82
N ARG A 64 -39.06 -33.55 11.57
CA ARG A 64 -39.42 -32.86 10.32
C ARG A 64 -38.75 -31.48 10.25
N ALA A 65 -38.77 -30.71 11.34
CA ALA A 65 -38.07 -29.43 11.37
C ALA A 65 -36.55 -29.60 11.29
N HIS A 66 -35.99 -30.61 11.99
CA HIS A 66 -34.57 -30.98 11.85
C HIS A 66 -34.20 -31.24 10.39
N GLN A 67 -35.01 -32.02 9.66
CA GLN A 67 -34.76 -32.34 8.26
C GLN A 67 -34.69 -31.09 7.37
N TYR A 68 -35.67 -30.18 7.48
CA TYR A 68 -35.67 -28.95 6.69
C TYR A 68 -34.48 -28.04 7.06
N ASN A 69 -34.20 -27.87 8.35
CA ASN A 69 -33.09 -27.06 8.83
C ASN A 69 -31.75 -27.57 8.31
N GLN A 70 -31.47 -28.87 8.49
CA GLN A 70 -30.21 -29.47 8.04
C GLN A 70 -30.07 -29.43 6.51
N THR A 71 -31.16 -29.65 5.77
CA THR A 71 -31.14 -29.55 4.31
C THR A 71 -30.75 -28.13 3.87
N ALA A 72 -31.31 -27.10 4.51
CA ALA A 72 -30.98 -25.70 4.20
C ALA A 72 -29.50 -25.37 4.47
N TRP A 73 -29.02 -25.71 5.68
CA TRP A 73 -27.66 -25.34 6.09
C TRP A 73 -26.56 -26.13 5.36
N VAL A 74 -26.79 -27.40 5.04
CA VAL A 74 -25.82 -28.16 4.24
C VAL A 74 -25.76 -27.62 2.80
N LEU A 75 -26.89 -27.25 2.19
CA LEU A 75 -26.87 -26.60 0.87
C LEU A 75 -26.18 -25.22 0.91
N PHE A 76 -26.41 -24.46 1.98
CA PHE A 76 -25.72 -23.19 2.22
C PHE A 76 -24.21 -23.36 2.33
N ASN A 77 -23.76 -24.35 3.09
CA ASN A 77 -22.35 -24.69 3.20
C ASN A 77 -21.73 -25.07 1.84
N ILE A 78 -22.43 -25.85 1.01
CA ILE A 78 -21.94 -26.20 -0.33
C ILE A 78 -21.74 -24.94 -1.19
N VAL A 79 -22.65 -23.97 -1.11
CA VAL A 79 -22.51 -22.69 -1.84
C VAL A 79 -21.27 -21.93 -1.38
N LEU A 80 -21.06 -21.76 -0.07
CA LEU A 80 -19.86 -21.07 0.45
C LEU A 80 -18.58 -21.77 -0.02
N VAL A 81 -18.56 -23.12 0.06
CA VAL A 81 -17.39 -23.91 -0.31
C VAL A 81 -17.08 -23.77 -1.79
N VAL A 82 -18.07 -23.91 -2.67
CA VAL A 82 -17.84 -23.88 -4.13
C VAL A 82 -17.44 -22.48 -4.60
N PHE A 83 -18.14 -21.45 -4.14
CA PHE A 83 -17.96 -20.10 -4.71
C PHE A 83 -16.88 -19.28 -4.01
N ILE A 84 -16.64 -19.50 -2.71
CA ILE A 84 -15.67 -18.72 -1.94
C ILE A 84 -14.42 -19.55 -1.63
N MET A 85 -14.59 -20.66 -0.92
CA MET A 85 -13.46 -21.37 -0.33
C MET A 85 -12.63 -22.15 -1.36
N ALA A 86 -13.28 -22.85 -2.30
CA ALA A 86 -12.60 -23.66 -3.31
C ALA A 86 -11.77 -22.80 -4.27
N VAL A 87 -12.28 -21.61 -4.62
CA VAL A 87 -11.55 -20.63 -5.43
C VAL A 87 -10.33 -20.14 -4.66
N SER A 88 -10.50 -19.72 -3.40
CA SER A 88 -9.39 -19.24 -2.56
C SER A 88 -8.31 -20.32 -2.36
N PHE A 89 -8.72 -21.57 -2.09
CA PHE A 89 -7.79 -22.69 -1.95
C PHE A 89 -7.04 -22.99 -3.25
N ARG A 90 -7.74 -23.01 -4.39
CA ARG A 90 -7.13 -23.29 -5.70
C ARG A 90 -6.10 -22.23 -6.09
N LEU A 91 -6.37 -20.96 -5.80
CA LEU A 91 -5.50 -19.86 -6.18
C LEU A 91 -4.34 -19.67 -5.21
N GLN A 92 -4.57 -19.81 -3.91
CA GLN A 92 -3.61 -19.33 -2.91
C GLN A 92 -2.87 -20.47 -2.18
N VAL A 93 -3.46 -21.68 -2.12
CA VAL A 93 -2.91 -22.78 -1.32
C VAL A 93 -2.43 -23.94 -2.20
N ALA A 94 -3.27 -24.39 -3.13
CA ALA A 94 -2.98 -25.54 -3.99
C ALA A 94 -1.65 -25.43 -4.76
N PRO A 95 -1.23 -24.26 -5.30
CA PRO A 95 0.04 -24.15 -6.01
C PRO A 95 1.27 -24.38 -5.12
N GLY A 96 1.13 -24.24 -3.79
CA GLY A 96 2.21 -24.46 -2.84
C GLY A 96 2.31 -25.88 -2.30
N ILE A 97 1.38 -26.78 -2.61
CA ILE A 97 1.37 -28.17 -2.11
C ILE A 97 2.04 -29.10 -3.13
N PRO A 98 2.94 -30.04 -2.72
CA PRO A 98 3.32 -30.35 -1.33
C PRO A 98 4.48 -29.52 -0.79
N ALA A 99 5.19 -28.77 -1.64
CA ALA A 99 6.49 -28.15 -1.32
C ALA A 99 6.49 -27.23 -0.08
N LYS A 100 5.36 -26.57 0.21
CA LYS A 100 5.22 -25.59 1.29
C LYS A 100 4.43 -26.12 2.49
N LEU A 101 4.09 -27.40 2.56
CA LEU A 101 3.28 -27.99 3.65
C LEU A 101 3.88 -27.83 5.05
N GLY A 102 5.19 -27.59 5.18
CA GLY A 102 5.83 -27.29 6.47
C GLY A 102 5.52 -25.90 7.03
N ARG A 103 4.93 -25.00 6.24
CA ARG A 103 4.57 -23.64 6.67
C ARG A 103 3.19 -23.64 7.33
N PRO A 104 2.98 -22.95 8.47
CA PRO A 104 1.67 -22.89 9.15
C PRO A 104 0.51 -22.48 8.24
N TYR A 105 0.74 -21.52 7.34
CA TYR A 105 -0.22 -21.08 6.32
C TYR A 105 -0.74 -22.22 5.46
N TYR A 106 0.16 -22.98 4.83
CA TYR A 106 -0.21 -24.04 3.89
C TYR A 106 -0.70 -25.28 4.62
N TRP A 107 -0.07 -25.64 5.75
CA TRP A 107 -0.48 -26.76 6.58
C TRP A 107 -1.93 -26.60 7.05
N LEU A 108 -2.24 -25.49 7.71
CA LEU A 108 -3.52 -25.28 8.36
C LEU A 108 -4.67 -25.24 7.34
N SER A 109 -4.46 -24.54 6.23
CA SER A 109 -5.45 -24.48 5.14
C SER A 109 -5.62 -25.83 4.43
N THR A 110 -4.56 -26.63 4.28
CA THR A 110 -4.64 -27.98 3.71
C THR A 110 -5.41 -28.93 4.62
N VAL A 111 -5.12 -28.92 5.92
CA VAL A 111 -5.84 -29.73 6.91
C VAL A 111 -7.31 -29.32 6.98
N HIS A 112 -7.59 -28.02 7.00
CA HIS A 112 -8.94 -27.49 6.93
C HIS A 112 -9.69 -28.01 5.68
N ALA A 113 -9.09 -27.90 4.50
CA ALA A 113 -9.69 -28.34 3.24
C ALA A 113 -9.92 -29.87 3.20
N ALA A 114 -8.97 -30.66 3.70
CA ALA A 114 -9.07 -32.12 3.71
C ALA A 114 -10.21 -32.61 4.62
N ILE A 115 -10.24 -32.13 5.87
CA ILE A 115 -11.30 -32.48 6.83
C ILE A 115 -12.64 -31.89 6.38
N GLY A 116 -12.63 -30.68 5.82
CA GLY A 116 -13.80 -30.01 5.24
C GLY A 116 -14.42 -30.82 4.11
N GLY A 117 -13.61 -31.30 3.16
CA GLY A 117 -14.05 -32.15 2.05
C GLY A 117 -14.74 -33.43 2.54
N LEU A 118 -14.12 -34.14 3.49
CA LEU A 118 -14.72 -35.34 4.08
C LEU A 118 -16.05 -35.04 4.81
N THR A 119 -16.10 -33.92 5.53
CA THR A 119 -17.28 -33.48 6.29
C THR A 119 -18.44 -33.16 5.34
N ILE A 120 -18.18 -32.44 4.24
CA ILE A 120 -19.17 -32.08 3.23
C ILE A 120 -19.69 -33.32 2.52
N LEU A 121 -18.82 -34.26 2.13
CA LEU A 121 -19.23 -35.52 1.49
C LEU A 121 -20.15 -36.32 2.42
N SER A 122 -19.82 -36.40 3.71
CA SER A 122 -20.69 -37.03 4.72
C SER A 122 -22.02 -36.28 4.88
N GLY A 123 -21.99 -34.94 4.93
CA GLY A 123 -23.16 -34.08 5.00
C GLY A 123 -24.12 -34.26 3.82
N ILE A 124 -23.58 -34.31 2.58
CA ILE A 124 -24.33 -34.58 1.36
C ILE A 124 -24.98 -35.97 1.43
N PHE A 125 -24.23 -36.99 1.83
CA PHE A 125 -24.78 -38.33 1.97
C PHE A 125 -25.93 -38.39 2.99
N ILE A 126 -25.79 -37.74 4.15
CA ILE A 126 -26.85 -37.65 5.17
C ILE A 126 -28.06 -36.89 4.62
N LEU A 127 -27.85 -35.75 3.95
CA LEU A 127 -28.91 -34.95 3.34
C LEU A 127 -29.71 -35.78 2.33
N LEU A 128 -29.03 -36.46 1.41
CA LEU A 128 -29.67 -37.32 0.41
C LEU A 128 -30.45 -38.45 1.10
N ARG A 129 -29.87 -39.07 2.12
CA ARG A 129 -30.52 -40.17 2.85
C ARG A 129 -31.78 -39.71 3.57
N MET A 130 -31.71 -38.60 4.29
CA MET A 130 -32.83 -38.05 5.06
C MET A 130 -33.98 -37.63 4.14
N ASN A 131 -33.65 -37.17 2.93
CA ASN A 131 -34.60 -36.85 1.86
C ASN A 131 -34.99 -38.06 0.98
N LYS A 132 -34.67 -39.29 1.41
CA LYS A 132 -35.04 -40.55 0.76
C LYS A 132 -34.48 -40.75 -0.67
N LEU A 133 -33.41 -40.04 -1.02
CA LEU A 133 -32.74 -40.12 -2.33
C LEU A 133 -31.64 -41.19 -2.40
N VAL A 134 -31.21 -41.76 -1.26
CA VAL A 134 -30.17 -42.80 -1.24
C VAL A 134 -30.77 -44.21 -1.48
N PRO A 135 -30.29 -44.95 -2.50
CA PRO A 135 -30.69 -46.33 -2.77
C PRO A 135 -30.49 -47.25 -1.56
N LYS A 136 -31.32 -48.29 -1.41
CA LYS A 136 -31.27 -49.21 -0.26
C LYS A 136 -29.90 -49.85 -0.06
N ALA A 137 -29.19 -50.19 -1.15
CA ALA A 137 -27.88 -50.84 -1.12
C ALA A 137 -26.77 -49.99 -0.46
N LEU A 138 -26.88 -48.66 -0.51
CA LEU A 138 -25.86 -47.74 0.02
C LEU A 138 -26.16 -47.28 1.46
N ARG A 139 -27.21 -47.81 2.10
CA ARG A 139 -27.63 -47.34 3.44
C ARG A 139 -26.77 -47.95 4.53
N VAL A 140 -26.04 -47.11 5.25
CA VAL A 140 -25.26 -47.52 6.43
C VAL A 140 -26.13 -47.75 7.66
N LYS A 141 -25.83 -48.79 8.45
CA LYS A 141 -26.58 -49.13 9.68
C LYS A 141 -26.28 -48.17 10.85
N TRP A 142 -25.07 -47.62 10.92
CA TRP A 142 -24.56 -46.76 12.01
C TRP A 142 -24.84 -45.26 11.80
N TRP A 143 -25.95 -44.92 11.14
CA TRP A 143 -26.21 -43.57 10.63
C TRP A 143 -26.36 -42.48 11.69
N LYS A 144 -26.85 -42.81 12.89
CA LYS A 144 -26.94 -41.85 14.00
C LYS A 144 -25.57 -41.40 14.47
N ASN A 145 -24.59 -42.31 14.46
CA ASN A 145 -23.21 -42.00 14.79
C ASN A 145 -22.57 -41.18 13.66
N LEU A 146 -22.87 -41.52 12.40
CA LEU A 146 -22.44 -40.72 11.26
C LEU A 146 -22.94 -39.27 11.34
N MET A 147 -24.22 -39.04 11.70
CA MET A 147 -24.75 -37.68 11.90
C MET A 147 -24.02 -36.91 12.99
N ARG A 148 -23.78 -37.54 14.15
CA ARG A 148 -23.05 -36.90 15.26
C ARG A 148 -21.60 -36.60 14.88
N GLY A 149 -20.92 -37.57 14.25
CA GLY A 149 -19.56 -37.40 13.74
C GLY A 149 -19.47 -36.28 12.70
N THR A 150 -20.46 -36.17 11.82
CA THR A 150 -20.51 -35.08 10.82
C THR A 150 -20.68 -33.72 11.47
N LEU A 151 -21.53 -33.60 12.49
CA LEU A 151 -21.66 -32.34 13.25
C LEU A 151 -20.36 -31.97 13.98
N ILE A 152 -19.67 -32.95 14.57
CA ILE A 152 -18.34 -32.75 15.17
C ILE A 152 -17.34 -32.30 14.10
N GLY A 153 -17.37 -32.92 12.92
CA GLY A 153 -16.57 -32.52 11.76
C GLY A 153 -16.81 -31.07 11.36
N TYR A 154 -18.08 -30.63 11.30
CA TYR A 154 -18.42 -29.23 11.03
C TYR A 154 -17.81 -28.27 12.06
N TRP A 155 -17.94 -28.58 13.36
CA TRP A 155 -17.32 -27.77 14.42
C TRP A 155 -15.79 -27.72 14.32
N LEU A 156 -15.15 -28.86 14.06
CA LEU A 156 -13.70 -28.92 13.89
C LEU A 156 -13.24 -28.08 12.70
N VAL A 157 -13.91 -28.21 11.55
CA VAL A 157 -13.61 -27.45 10.33
C VAL A 157 -13.85 -25.96 10.56
N GLY A 158 -14.93 -25.59 11.25
CA GLY A 158 -15.21 -24.21 11.64
C GLY A 158 -14.09 -23.59 12.49
N LEU A 159 -13.61 -24.31 13.50
CA LEU A 159 -12.47 -23.87 14.32
C LEU A 159 -11.19 -23.75 13.50
N LEU A 160 -10.93 -24.70 12.60
CA LEU A 160 -9.81 -24.62 11.67
C LEU A 160 -9.97 -23.42 10.72
N GLY A 161 -11.18 -23.08 10.29
CA GLY A 161 -11.49 -21.93 9.43
C GLY A 161 -11.17 -20.59 10.11
N VAL A 162 -11.53 -20.46 11.39
CA VAL A 162 -11.10 -19.33 12.23
C VAL A 162 -9.57 -19.29 12.34
N GLY A 163 -8.93 -20.44 12.54
CA GLY A 163 -7.47 -20.54 12.58
C GLY A 163 -6.81 -20.10 11.28
N THR A 164 -7.34 -20.53 10.12
CA THR A 164 -6.83 -20.09 8.80
C THR A 164 -6.99 -18.58 8.63
N TYR A 165 -8.15 -18.03 9.00
CA TYR A 165 -8.41 -16.60 8.92
C TYR A 165 -7.44 -15.81 9.81
N TYR A 166 -7.19 -16.28 11.03
CA TYR A 166 -6.23 -15.65 11.94
C TYR A 166 -4.82 -15.63 11.33
N VAL A 167 -4.29 -16.77 10.90
CA VAL A 167 -2.93 -16.85 10.32
C VAL A 167 -2.78 -15.98 9.08
N TRP A 168 -3.85 -15.85 8.28
CA TRP A 168 -3.81 -15.08 7.04
C TRP A 168 -3.95 -13.58 7.27
N TYR A 169 -4.80 -13.18 8.20
CA TYR A 169 -5.28 -11.80 8.25
C TYR A 169 -5.14 -11.11 9.61
N ALA A 170 -4.97 -11.83 10.71
CA ALA A 170 -4.95 -11.23 12.05
C ALA A 170 -3.69 -11.55 12.85
N ALA A 171 -2.89 -12.52 12.41
CA ALA A 171 -1.59 -12.78 12.98
C ALA A 171 -0.73 -11.53 12.76
N PRO A 172 -0.14 -10.96 13.83
CA PRO A 172 0.78 -9.86 13.65
C PRO A 172 1.88 -10.31 12.69
N ALA A 173 2.16 -9.50 11.66
CA ALA A 173 3.44 -9.63 10.98
C ALA A 173 4.50 -9.60 12.08
N ALA A 174 5.38 -10.60 12.10
CA ALA A 174 6.52 -10.57 13.00
C ALA A 174 7.35 -9.36 12.60
N SER A 175 7.10 -8.24 13.28
CA SER A 175 7.91 -7.04 13.25
C SER A 175 9.14 -7.38 14.06
N SER A 176 10.04 -8.16 13.47
CA SER A 176 11.43 -8.20 13.91
C SER A 176 12.10 -6.92 13.41
N GLY A 177 11.63 -5.78 13.91
CA GLY A 177 12.39 -4.53 13.96
C GLY A 177 13.49 -4.65 15.01
N ALA A 178 14.29 -5.72 14.92
CA ALA A 178 15.54 -5.75 15.64
C ALA A 178 16.45 -4.74 14.92
N PRO A 179 17.10 -3.81 15.65
CA PRO A 179 18.27 -3.15 15.07
C PRO A 179 19.19 -4.26 14.57
N VAL A 180 19.77 -4.10 13.37
CA VAL A 180 20.76 -5.02 12.84
C VAL A 180 21.86 -5.15 13.91
N ALA A 181 21.77 -6.20 14.73
CA ALA A 181 22.81 -6.55 15.67
C ALA A 181 24.06 -6.78 14.84
N ALA A 182 25.23 -6.44 15.40
CA ALA A 182 26.54 -6.60 14.74
C ALA A 182 26.54 -7.88 13.90
N LEU A 183 26.52 -7.71 12.57
CA LEU A 183 26.30 -8.80 11.63
C LEU A 183 27.31 -9.90 11.94
N ASP A 184 26.84 -11.15 12.06
CA ASP A 184 27.77 -12.27 12.11
C ASP A 184 28.65 -12.26 10.85
N GLU A 185 29.88 -12.76 10.94
CA GLU A 185 30.83 -12.75 9.82
C GLU A 185 30.33 -13.53 8.58
N ASN A 186 29.20 -14.24 8.69
CA ASN A 186 28.61 -15.06 7.65
C ASN A 186 27.25 -14.55 7.16
N THR A 187 26.94 -13.27 7.37
CA THR A 187 25.70 -12.62 6.96
C THR A 187 25.97 -11.46 5.99
N VAL A 188 25.19 -11.40 4.91
CA VAL A 188 25.16 -10.30 3.95
C VAL A 188 23.77 -9.69 3.92
N ILE A 189 23.69 -8.36 3.85
CA ILE A 189 22.43 -7.66 3.55
C ILE A 189 22.40 -7.33 2.05
N VAL A 190 21.29 -7.66 1.41
CA VAL A 190 20.92 -7.21 0.06
C VAL A 190 19.80 -6.19 0.21
N PRO A 191 20.09 -4.89 0.20
CA PRO A 191 19.05 -3.87 0.18
C PRO A 191 18.24 -4.01 -1.11
N VAL A 192 16.94 -3.86 -0.97
CA VAL A 192 16.00 -3.58 -2.03
C VAL A 192 15.73 -2.09 -1.96
N ALA A 193 16.30 -1.34 -2.90
CA ALA A 193 16.20 0.10 -2.95
C ALA A 193 16.32 0.58 -4.39
N ASN A 194 15.61 1.66 -4.72
CA ASN A 194 15.50 2.18 -6.08
C ASN A 194 15.03 1.11 -7.07
N TYR A 195 14.12 0.22 -6.64
CA TYR A 195 13.57 -0.86 -7.46
C TYR A 195 14.62 -1.85 -7.97
N LEU A 196 15.70 -2.02 -7.20
CA LEU A 196 16.82 -2.90 -7.52
C LEU A 196 17.24 -3.75 -6.31
N PHE A 197 17.71 -4.95 -6.57
CA PHE A 197 18.51 -5.70 -5.60
C PHE A 197 19.95 -5.21 -5.64
N SER A 198 20.49 -4.75 -4.51
CA SER A 198 21.86 -4.24 -4.44
C SER A 198 22.81 -5.18 -3.67
N PRO A 199 23.91 -5.65 -4.26
CA PRO A 199 24.23 -5.60 -5.68
C PRO A 199 23.34 -6.58 -6.49
N PRO A 200 23.17 -6.36 -7.81
CA PRO A 200 22.39 -7.28 -8.66
C PRO A 200 23.11 -8.60 -8.92
N ALA A 201 24.42 -8.66 -8.68
CA ALA A 201 25.21 -9.89 -8.72
C ALA A 201 26.04 -10.01 -7.44
N LEU A 202 25.85 -11.11 -6.72
CA LEU A 202 26.49 -11.38 -5.44
C LEU A 202 27.18 -12.75 -5.47
N THR A 203 28.44 -12.83 -5.02
CA THR A 203 29.15 -14.11 -4.84
C THR A 203 29.42 -14.33 -3.36
N ILE A 204 28.98 -15.46 -2.82
CA ILE A 204 29.06 -15.79 -1.38
C ILE A 204 29.62 -17.19 -1.14
N PRO A 205 30.28 -17.42 0.01
CA PRO A 205 30.61 -18.76 0.47
C PRO A 205 29.38 -19.60 0.81
N LEU A 206 29.51 -20.92 0.66
CA LEU A 206 28.55 -21.89 1.16
C LEU A 206 28.25 -21.67 2.66
N GLY A 207 26.98 -21.66 3.02
CA GLY A 207 26.49 -21.45 4.39
C GLY A 207 26.21 -19.99 4.73
N THR A 208 26.49 -19.04 3.83
CA THR A 208 26.21 -17.61 4.04
C THR A 208 24.71 -17.35 4.17
N LYS A 209 24.34 -16.49 5.10
CA LYS A 209 22.99 -15.96 5.29
C LYS A 209 22.84 -14.65 4.53
N VAL A 210 21.82 -14.55 3.69
CA VAL A 210 21.49 -13.32 2.95
C VAL A 210 20.18 -12.79 3.50
N ILE A 211 20.19 -11.52 3.91
CA ILE A 211 19.02 -10.78 4.39
C ILE A 211 18.63 -9.77 3.32
N PHE A 212 17.49 -9.98 2.68
CA PHE A 212 16.87 -8.99 1.82
C PHE A 212 16.12 -7.97 2.68
N VAL A 213 16.32 -6.68 2.44
CA VAL A 213 15.68 -5.60 3.22
C VAL A 213 15.02 -4.64 2.26
N ASN A 214 13.70 -4.51 2.33
CA ASN A 214 12.98 -3.52 1.55
C ASN A 214 13.11 -2.13 2.16
N GLN A 215 13.75 -1.24 1.41
CA GLN A 215 13.94 0.16 1.72
C GLN A 215 13.14 1.07 0.80
N ASP A 216 12.46 0.48 -0.20
CA ASP A 216 11.53 1.19 -1.07
C ASP A 216 10.14 1.33 -0.40
N PRO A 217 9.39 2.39 -0.75
CA PRO A 217 8.07 2.65 -0.19
C PRO A 217 6.95 1.75 -0.76
N GLY A 218 7.26 0.92 -1.75
CA GLY A 218 6.37 -0.04 -2.40
C GLY A 218 6.68 -1.49 -2.00
N PRO A 219 5.73 -2.43 -2.17
CA PRO A 219 5.97 -3.83 -1.87
C PRO A 219 6.90 -4.47 -2.91
N HIS A 220 7.78 -5.37 -2.47
CA HIS A 220 8.64 -6.16 -3.33
C HIS A 220 8.49 -7.65 -3.06
N THR A 221 9.04 -8.49 -3.94
CA THR A 221 9.22 -9.91 -3.63
C THR A 221 10.65 -10.36 -3.91
N VAL A 222 11.02 -11.49 -3.33
CA VAL A 222 12.20 -12.28 -3.71
C VAL A 222 11.68 -13.63 -4.21
N THR A 223 11.69 -13.82 -5.52
CA THR A 223 11.20 -15.03 -6.19
C THR A 223 12.33 -15.64 -7.01
N PHE A 224 12.70 -16.90 -6.76
CA PHE A 224 13.77 -17.58 -7.49
C PHE A 224 13.24 -18.27 -8.76
N ASP A 225 13.98 -18.17 -9.86
CA ASP A 225 13.57 -18.60 -11.21
C ASP A 225 13.14 -20.07 -11.28
N ARG A 226 13.85 -20.94 -10.55
CA ARG A 226 13.60 -22.39 -10.55
C ARG A 226 12.93 -22.85 -9.25
N GLY A 227 12.46 -21.91 -8.43
CA GLY A 227 11.81 -22.20 -7.15
C GLY A 227 12.74 -22.84 -6.13
N GLU A 228 14.04 -22.51 -6.18
CA GLU A 228 15.06 -23.04 -5.27
C GLU A 228 14.78 -22.70 -3.80
N PHE A 229 14.14 -21.55 -3.58
CA PHE A 229 13.63 -21.09 -2.30
C PHE A 229 12.16 -20.64 -2.44
N PRO A 230 11.36 -20.68 -1.36
CA PRO A 230 10.00 -20.15 -1.38
C PRO A 230 9.99 -18.64 -1.71
N PRO A 231 9.05 -18.17 -2.55
CA PRO A 231 8.84 -16.73 -2.74
C PRO A 231 8.56 -16.03 -1.41
N ALA A 232 9.12 -14.83 -1.26
CA ALA A 232 8.90 -13.97 -0.11
C ALA A 232 8.40 -12.60 -0.55
N GLY A 233 7.31 -12.11 0.04
CA GLY A 233 6.91 -10.71 -0.07
C GLY A 233 7.61 -9.86 0.98
N LEU A 234 7.93 -8.63 0.61
CA LEU A 234 8.60 -7.63 1.43
C LEU A 234 7.81 -6.33 1.37
N ASP A 235 7.04 -6.03 2.41
CA ASP A 235 6.42 -4.70 2.57
C ASP A 235 7.51 -3.65 2.86
N GLU A 236 7.17 -2.35 2.85
CA GLU A 236 8.08 -1.27 3.21
C GLU A 236 8.76 -1.55 4.57
N GLY A 237 10.11 -1.49 4.61
CA GLY A 237 10.91 -1.83 5.80
C GLY A 237 11.00 -3.33 6.14
N GLY A 238 10.28 -4.19 5.41
CA GLY A 238 10.23 -5.63 5.59
C GLY A 238 11.55 -6.32 5.26
N GLN A 239 11.81 -7.49 5.89
CA GLN A 239 13.03 -8.25 5.68
C GLN A 239 12.77 -9.73 5.46
N HIS A 240 13.62 -10.40 4.67
CA HIS A 240 13.58 -11.84 4.48
C HIS A 240 14.97 -12.45 4.46
N GLU A 241 15.18 -13.53 5.22
CA GLU A 241 16.46 -14.18 5.37
C GLU A 241 16.50 -15.54 4.68
N ILE A 242 17.60 -15.82 3.96
CA ILE A 242 17.86 -17.08 3.28
C ILE A 242 19.28 -17.55 3.58
N VAL A 243 19.44 -18.81 4.00
CA VAL A 243 20.76 -19.46 4.16
C VAL A 243 21.06 -20.27 2.90
N PHE A 244 22.21 -20.03 2.29
CA PHE A 244 22.63 -20.69 1.06
C PHE A 244 23.54 -21.89 1.35
N ASP A 245 22.94 -23.06 1.52
CA ASP A 245 23.61 -24.32 1.90
C ASP A 245 23.94 -25.24 0.70
N ARG A 246 23.76 -24.76 -0.53
CA ARG A 246 24.09 -25.48 -1.77
C ARG A 246 24.92 -24.62 -2.70
N LEU A 247 25.93 -25.23 -3.32
CA LEU A 247 26.73 -24.62 -4.39
C LEU A 247 25.86 -24.40 -5.63
N GLY A 248 26.14 -23.32 -6.36
CA GLY A 248 25.48 -23.03 -7.63
C GLY A 248 25.14 -21.57 -7.83
N THR A 249 24.39 -21.30 -8.90
CA THR A 249 23.92 -19.97 -9.26
C THR A 249 22.41 -19.91 -9.10
N PHE A 250 21.93 -18.93 -8.34
CA PHE A 250 20.54 -18.74 -7.97
C PHE A 250 20.08 -17.39 -8.53
N GLN A 251 19.30 -17.44 -9.61
CA GLN A 251 18.68 -16.24 -10.19
C GLN A 251 17.34 -16.00 -9.50
N TYR A 252 17.05 -14.75 -9.19
CA TYR A 252 15.82 -14.33 -8.54
C TYR A 252 15.36 -12.97 -9.07
N TYR A 253 14.08 -12.69 -8.89
CA TYR A 253 13.41 -11.49 -9.38
C TYR A 253 12.32 -11.04 -8.41
N CYS A 254 11.90 -9.78 -8.53
CA CYS A 254 10.68 -9.27 -7.92
C CYS A 254 9.50 -9.54 -8.84
N GLU A 255 8.42 -10.16 -8.35
CA GLU A 255 7.23 -10.48 -9.15
C GLU A 255 6.49 -9.23 -9.64
N TYR A 256 6.62 -8.11 -8.93
CA TYR A 256 6.00 -6.84 -9.31
C TYR A 256 6.80 -6.08 -10.38
N HIS A 257 8.13 -6.05 -10.27
CA HIS A 257 8.99 -5.13 -11.04
C HIS A 257 10.07 -5.85 -11.87
N GLY A 258 9.98 -7.17 -11.99
CA GLY A 258 10.94 -7.99 -12.72
C GLY A 258 10.35 -9.31 -13.18
N SER A 259 11.17 -10.09 -13.90
CA SER A 259 10.76 -11.42 -14.35
C SER A 259 11.95 -12.39 -14.44
N ARG A 260 11.63 -13.68 -14.61
CA ARG A 260 12.62 -14.76 -14.74
C ARG A 260 13.61 -14.49 -15.85
N GLY A 261 14.85 -14.93 -15.67
CA GLY A 261 15.91 -14.81 -16.68
C GLY A 261 16.76 -13.55 -16.55
N LEU A 262 16.74 -12.90 -15.37
CA LEU A 262 17.45 -11.65 -15.08
C LEU A 262 16.92 -10.43 -15.85
N HIS A 263 15.60 -10.33 -16.01
CA HIS A 263 14.95 -9.18 -16.62
C HIS A 263 14.48 -8.19 -15.55
N ASP A 264 14.83 -6.91 -15.74
CA ASP A 264 14.45 -5.77 -14.91
C ASP A 264 14.90 -5.89 -13.45
N MET A 265 13.98 -5.85 -12.47
CA MET A 265 14.32 -6.04 -11.06
C MET A 265 14.63 -7.50 -10.75
N ALA A 266 15.88 -7.89 -11.05
CA ALA A 266 16.39 -9.23 -10.84
C ALA A 266 17.82 -9.22 -10.29
N GLY A 267 18.21 -10.33 -9.69
CA GLY A 267 19.54 -10.53 -9.14
C GLY A 267 20.01 -11.96 -9.28
N VAL A 268 21.32 -12.14 -9.08
CA VAL A 268 21.96 -13.45 -9.11
C VAL A 268 22.90 -13.62 -7.93
N ILE A 269 22.71 -14.72 -7.20
CA ILE A 269 23.61 -15.16 -6.14
C ILE A 269 24.39 -16.38 -6.60
N THR A 270 25.72 -16.27 -6.61
CA THR A 270 26.64 -17.39 -6.90
C THR A 270 27.25 -17.89 -5.61
N VAL A 271 26.97 -19.15 -5.26
CA VAL A 271 27.46 -19.80 -4.05
C VAL A 271 28.65 -20.68 -4.39
N VAL A 272 29.80 -20.36 -3.81
CA VAL A 272 31.08 -21.06 -4.00
C VAL A 272 31.50 -21.83 -2.74
N ALA A 273 32.50 -22.71 -2.82
CA ALA A 273 32.93 -23.47 -1.65
C ALA A 273 33.51 -22.55 -0.57
N ALA A 274 33.43 -22.99 0.69
CA ALA A 274 34.03 -22.26 1.82
C ALA A 274 35.52 -21.99 1.55
N GLY A 275 35.95 -20.73 1.72
CA GLY A 275 37.31 -20.27 1.44
C GLY A 275 37.59 -19.83 0.00
N GLN A 276 36.63 -19.95 -0.94
CA GLN A 276 36.77 -19.46 -2.32
C GLN A 276 36.24 -18.04 -2.55
N ALA A 277 35.52 -17.48 -1.58
CA ALA A 277 35.09 -16.07 -1.54
C ALA A 277 35.10 -15.59 -0.08
N ALA A 278 35.16 -14.27 0.11
CA ALA A 278 34.84 -13.66 1.39
C ALA A 278 33.37 -13.24 1.39
N VAL A 279 32.75 -13.20 2.55
CA VAL A 279 31.42 -12.62 2.74
C VAL A 279 31.55 -11.11 2.51
N PRO A 280 30.89 -10.53 1.49
CA PRO A 280 31.02 -9.10 1.23
C PRO A 280 30.44 -8.30 2.41
N PRO A 281 31.06 -7.16 2.79
CA PRO A 281 30.41 -6.24 3.70
C PRO A 281 29.07 -5.77 3.10
N ALA A 282 28.11 -5.42 3.96
CA ALA A 282 26.83 -4.88 3.51
C ALA A 282 27.06 -3.77 2.48
N VAL A 283 26.60 -3.99 1.25
CA VAL A 283 26.77 -3.03 0.15
C VAL A 283 25.67 -1.99 0.32
N ALA A 284 26.06 -0.74 0.57
CA ALA A 284 25.11 0.36 0.59
C ALA A 284 24.42 0.46 -0.79
N PRO A 285 23.10 0.69 -0.85
CA PRO A 285 22.46 0.94 -2.12
C PRO A 285 23.08 2.19 -2.78
N PRO A 286 23.07 2.27 -4.13
CA PRO A 286 23.41 3.52 -4.80
C PRO A 286 22.57 4.66 -4.21
N ALA A 287 23.19 5.81 -3.99
CA ALA A 287 22.48 6.97 -3.45
C ALA A 287 21.29 7.31 -4.37
N PRO A 288 20.09 7.55 -3.81
CA PRO A 288 18.95 7.96 -4.62
C PRO A 288 19.31 9.22 -5.40
N THR A 289 18.79 9.33 -6.63
CA THR A 289 18.89 10.56 -7.41
C THR A 289 18.32 11.70 -6.56
N PRO A 290 19.01 12.86 -6.44
CA PRO A 290 18.50 13.96 -5.64
C PRO A 290 17.13 14.37 -6.14
N GLN A 291 16.12 14.38 -5.26
CA GLN A 291 14.78 14.85 -5.61
C GLN A 291 14.86 16.31 -6.10
N PRO A 292 14.06 16.69 -7.11
CA PRO A 292 13.95 18.09 -7.51
C PRO A 292 13.61 18.94 -6.28
N THR A 293 14.43 19.97 -6.01
CA THR A 293 14.13 20.91 -4.93
C THR A 293 13.09 21.90 -5.44
N ALA A 294 11.90 21.93 -4.85
CA ALA A 294 10.93 22.97 -5.20
C ALA A 294 11.50 24.37 -4.98
N ALA A 295 11.08 25.31 -5.82
CA ALA A 295 11.32 26.72 -5.58
C ALA A 295 10.81 27.09 -4.17
N ALA A 296 11.62 27.81 -3.41
CA ALA A 296 11.26 28.26 -2.07
C ALA A 296 10.02 29.18 -2.13
N ILE A 297 9.11 29.07 -1.16
CA ILE A 297 8.04 30.06 -1.02
C ILE A 297 8.69 31.41 -0.73
N ALA A 298 8.31 32.47 -1.46
CA ALA A 298 8.62 33.82 -1.03
C ALA A 298 8.02 34.03 0.39
N ALA A 299 8.74 34.64 1.34
CA ALA A 299 8.21 34.83 2.70
C ALA A 299 7.07 35.87 2.79
N ALA A 300 7.00 36.79 1.82
CA ALA A 300 6.05 37.91 1.78
C ALA A 300 4.54 37.58 1.68
N PRO A 301 4.06 36.48 1.05
CA PRO A 301 2.65 36.13 0.95
C PRO A 301 2.08 35.43 2.19
N LEU A 302 2.89 35.07 3.20
CA LEU A 302 2.44 34.26 4.33
C LEU A 302 1.96 35.11 5.51
N GLY A 303 2.73 36.11 5.97
CA GLY A 303 2.32 36.98 7.06
C GLY A 303 3.33 38.10 7.38
N PRO A 304 2.89 39.19 8.03
CA PRO A 304 3.70 40.39 8.27
C PRO A 304 4.84 40.21 9.29
N ASN A 305 4.86 39.08 10.01
CA ASN A 305 5.87 38.78 11.03
C ASN A 305 6.62 37.48 10.75
N GLY A 306 6.47 36.92 9.55
CA GLY A 306 7.11 35.67 9.13
C GLY A 306 6.12 34.54 8.89
N PHE A 307 6.62 33.31 8.99
CA PHE A 307 5.86 32.11 8.63
C PHE A 307 6.30 30.88 9.42
N GLY A 308 5.39 29.91 9.48
CA GLY A 308 5.67 28.55 9.92
C GLY A 308 5.28 27.56 8.83
N GLN A 309 6.10 26.54 8.58
CA GLN A 309 5.91 25.62 7.47
C GLN A 309 6.28 24.19 7.87
N PHE A 310 5.42 23.23 7.48
CA PHE A 310 5.75 21.81 7.53
C PHE A 310 6.63 21.42 6.35
N ARG A 311 7.58 20.52 6.61
CA ARG A 311 8.43 19.93 5.58
C ARG A 311 8.83 18.51 5.97
N ASP A 312 9.51 17.86 5.06
CA ASP A 312 10.14 16.56 5.31
C ASP A 312 11.51 16.75 5.96
N ALA A 313 11.90 15.78 6.78
CA ALA A 313 13.24 15.57 7.28
C ALA A 313 13.60 14.08 7.21
N ALA A 314 13.25 13.30 8.23
CA ALA A 314 13.49 11.85 8.25
C ALA A 314 12.28 11.07 7.70
N ALA A 315 11.09 11.64 7.81
CA ALA A 315 9.83 11.13 7.28
C ALA A 315 9.00 12.23 6.61
N ARG A 316 7.78 11.90 6.16
CA ARG A 316 6.89 12.87 5.50
C ARG A 316 6.22 13.79 6.51
N ASN A 317 6.36 15.09 6.33
CA ASN A 317 5.80 16.15 7.17
C ASN A 317 6.18 16.05 8.66
N ASP A 318 7.35 15.50 8.97
CA ASP A 318 7.85 15.28 10.34
C ASP A 318 8.65 16.46 10.90
N ALA A 319 8.80 17.52 10.11
CA ALA A 319 9.55 18.70 10.51
C ALA A 319 8.74 19.98 10.33
N PHE A 320 9.13 20.98 11.12
CA PHE A 320 8.51 22.30 11.12
C PHE A 320 9.56 23.38 11.23
N ASP A 321 9.58 24.28 10.25
CA ASP A 321 10.42 25.47 10.26
C ASP A 321 9.57 26.69 10.59
N LEU A 322 10.05 27.49 11.53
CA LEU A 322 9.45 28.75 11.94
C LEU A 322 10.48 29.85 11.75
N ALA A 323 10.17 30.82 10.90
CA ALA A 323 10.98 32.00 10.67
C ALA A 323 10.13 33.24 10.99
N LEU A 324 10.63 34.07 11.91
CA LEU A 324 9.94 35.23 12.44
C LEU A 324 10.78 36.49 12.28
N HIS A 325 10.11 37.62 12.13
CA HIS A 325 10.75 38.94 12.07
C HIS A 325 9.89 39.99 12.76
N ASN A 326 10.52 41.11 13.10
CA ASN A 326 9.88 42.22 13.81
C ASN A 326 9.23 41.79 15.14
N LEU A 327 9.83 40.84 15.86
CA LEU A 327 9.33 40.41 17.17
C LEU A 327 9.54 41.52 18.21
N PRO A 328 8.55 41.81 19.06
CA PRO A 328 8.66 42.86 20.06
C PRO A 328 9.63 42.46 21.18
N ALA A 329 10.50 43.40 21.55
CA ALA A 329 11.33 43.30 22.74
C ALA A 329 10.46 43.17 24.00
N GLY A 330 10.95 42.45 25.01
CA GLY A 330 10.29 42.32 26.30
C GLY A 330 11.04 41.40 27.24
N SER A 331 10.66 41.40 28.52
CA SER A 331 11.22 40.51 29.54
C SER A 331 10.72 39.06 29.38
N GLY A 332 11.52 38.07 29.77
CA GLY A 332 11.14 36.66 29.66
C GLY A 332 11.64 35.98 28.40
N ASP A 333 11.68 34.66 28.44
CA ASP A 333 12.18 33.82 27.34
C ASP A 333 11.04 33.56 26.34
N LEU A 334 11.34 33.60 25.05
CA LEU A 334 10.37 33.23 24.02
C LEU A 334 10.42 31.72 23.78
N HIS A 335 9.25 31.08 23.74
CA HIS A 335 9.15 29.66 23.41
C HIS A 335 8.16 29.46 22.27
N ALA A 336 8.58 28.68 21.28
CA ALA A 336 7.76 28.30 20.13
C ALA A 336 7.05 26.97 20.40
N TRP A 337 5.79 26.90 19.96
CA TRP A 337 4.93 25.74 20.12
C TRP A 337 4.13 25.49 18.86
N LEU A 338 3.95 24.22 18.51
CA LEU A 338 2.84 23.79 17.68
C LEU A 338 1.62 23.53 18.58
N THR A 339 0.43 23.84 18.08
CA THR A 339 -0.83 23.66 18.78
C THR A 339 -1.87 22.98 17.88
N GLY A 340 -2.72 22.16 18.50
CA GLY A 340 -3.76 21.40 17.83
C GLY A 340 -4.83 20.93 18.80
N ALA A 341 -5.80 20.17 18.31
CA ALA A 341 -6.95 19.74 19.10
C ALA A 341 -6.58 18.89 20.33
N ASN A 342 -5.46 18.16 20.25
CA ASN A 342 -5.03 17.21 21.28
C ASN A 342 -3.89 17.73 22.16
N GLY A 343 -3.54 19.02 22.07
CA GLY A 343 -2.54 19.65 22.92
C GLY A 343 -1.50 20.49 22.15
N SER A 344 -0.33 20.64 22.77
CA SER A 344 0.77 21.46 22.26
C SER A 344 2.10 20.70 22.26
N LEU A 345 2.96 20.98 21.29
CA LEU A 345 4.33 20.48 21.21
C LEU A 345 5.30 21.65 21.31
N ARG A 346 6.24 21.57 22.26
CA ARG A 346 7.29 22.57 22.43
C ARG A 346 8.36 22.37 21.36
N LEU A 347 8.58 23.38 20.52
CA LEU A 347 9.61 23.36 19.47
C LEU A 347 10.97 23.77 20.05
N GLY A 348 10.98 24.72 20.99
CA GLY A 348 12.18 25.18 21.66
C GLY A 348 12.11 26.63 22.11
N ALA A 349 13.23 27.14 22.64
CA ALA A 349 13.38 28.56 22.94
C ALA A 349 13.77 29.33 21.67
N LEU A 350 13.33 30.57 21.55
CA LEU A 350 13.70 31.50 20.49
C LEU A 350 14.53 32.64 21.08
N THR A 351 15.62 32.98 20.39
CA THR A 351 16.46 34.13 20.74
C THR A 351 16.44 35.11 19.57
N PRO A 352 15.61 36.16 19.62
CA PRO A 352 15.59 37.17 18.57
C PRO A 352 16.94 37.91 18.50
N ASP A 353 17.35 38.22 17.27
CA ASP A 353 18.51 39.08 17.02
C ASP A 353 18.18 40.56 17.27
N ALA A 354 19.14 41.44 16.99
CA ALA A 354 18.98 42.89 17.18
C ALA A 354 17.86 43.52 16.32
N THR A 355 17.41 42.84 15.27
CA THR A 355 16.31 43.27 14.39
C THR A 355 14.96 42.66 14.80
N GLY A 356 14.95 41.82 15.84
CA GLY A 356 13.78 41.06 16.25
C GLY A 356 13.48 39.87 15.34
N ALA A 357 14.46 39.40 14.56
CA ALA A 357 14.33 38.19 13.76
C ALA A 357 14.75 36.97 14.58
N ALA A 358 14.00 35.88 14.46
CA ALA A 358 14.28 34.62 15.14
C ALA A 358 13.81 33.46 14.26
N ALA A 359 14.52 32.35 14.28
CA ALA A 359 14.09 31.14 13.59
C ALA A 359 14.34 29.90 14.43
N ILE A 360 13.53 28.86 14.22
CA ILE A 360 13.74 27.53 14.76
C ILE A 360 13.31 26.48 13.75
N ALA A 361 14.11 25.44 13.63
CA ALA A 361 13.79 24.23 12.88
C ALA A 361 13.59 23.10 13.88
N TYR A 362 12.46 22.42 13.80
CA TYR A 362 12.15 21.24 14.61
C TYR A 362 12.02 20.03 13.70
N VAL A 363 12.55 18.89 14.15
CA VAL A 363 12.37 17.58 13.52
C VAL A 363 11.86 16.64 14.58
N ASP A 364 10.75 15.96 14.28
CA ASP A 364 10.19 14.97 15.19
C ASP A 364 11.11 13.75 15.29
N PRO A 365 11.57 13.40 16.50
CA PRO A 365 12.53 12.31 16.66
C PRO A 365 11.94 10.91 16.41
N GLN A 366 10.62 10.80 16.26
CA GLN A 366 9.93 9.57 15.89
C GLN A 366 9.43 9.57 14.45
N GLY A 367 9.69 10.63 13.67
CA GLY A 367 9.19 10.78 12.31
C GLY A 367 7.67 10.95 12.24
N ALA A 368 7.02 11.43 13.30
CA ALA A 368 5.58 11.60 13.31
C ALA A 368 5.16 12.74 12.36
N ASN A 369 4.16 12.48 11.51
CA ASN A 369 3.56 13.51 10.65
C ASN A 369 2.90 14.60 11.53
N LEU A 370 3.53 15.77 11.59
CA LEU A 370 3.15 16.85 12.52
C LEU A 370 1.83 17.51 12.12
N ILE A 371 1.51 17.61 10.83
CA ILE A 371 0.26 18.23 10.36
C ILE A 371 -0.99 17.37 10.64
N ALA A 372 -0.80 16.07 10.87
CA ALA A 372 -1.86 15.20 11.38
C ALA A 372 -2.38 15.66 12.74
N GLN A 373 -1.50 16.22 13.59
CA GLN A 373 -1.82 16.55 14.98
C GLN A 373 -1.99 18.05 15.22
N TYR A 374 -1.19 18.87 14.55
CA TYR A 374 -1.11 20.31 14.77
C TYR A 374 -1.63 21.10 13.57
N SER A 375 -2.29 22.22 13.85
CA SER A 375 -2.89 23.10 12.83
C SER A 375 -2.53 24.57 13.03
N SER A 376 -1.75 24.88 14.06
CA SER A 376 -1.38 26.23 14.45
C SER A 376 -0.04 26.23 15.16
N PHE A 377 0.57 27.41 15.26
CA PHE A 377 1.71 27.65 16.12
C PHE A 377 1.49 28.92 16.95
N VAL A 378 2.12 28.95 18.12
CA VAL A 378 2.19 30.14 18.97
C VAL A 378 3.61 30.30 19.49
N VAL A 379 4.04 31.55 19.65
CA VAL A 379 5.21 31.89 20.44
C VAL A 379 4.73 32.61 21.68
N THR A 380 5.08 32.08 22.84
CA THR A 380 4.71 32.63 24.14
C THR A 380 5.90 33.25 24.84
N ARG A 381 5.60 34.19 25.72
CA ARG A 381 6.56 34.76 26.66
C ARG A 381 6.48 33.99 27.96
N GLU A 382 7.60 33.43 28.37
CA GLU A 382 7.72 32.56 29.53
C GLU A 382 8.65 33.18 30.58
N THR A 383 8.60 32.64 31.80
CA THR A 383 9.52 33.07 32.86
C THR A 383 10.96 32.69 32.48
N VAL A 384 11.91 33.60 32.69
CA VAL A 384 13.33 33.36 32.35
C VAL A 384 13.86 32.09 33.01
N GLY A 385 14.47 31.21 32.23
CA GLY A 385 15.03 29.93 32.68
C GLY A 385 14.01 28.84 32.93
N ALA A 386 12.72 29.06 32.63
CA ALA A 386 11.69 28.04 32.77
C ALA A 386 11.75 27.01 31.64
N ALA A 387 11.40 25.76 31.96
CA ALA A 387 11.17 24.69 31.00
C ALA A 387 9.68 24.30 31.02
N PRO A 388 8.78 25.16 30.49
CA PRO A 388 7.34 24.92 30.55
C PRO A 388 6.96 23.66 29.77
N SER A 389 5.93 22.95 30.27
CA SER A 389 5.31 21.80 29.60
C SER A 389 4.12 22.18 28.72
N SER A 390 3.65 23.43 28.80
CA SER A 390 2.54 23.98 28.03
C SER A 390 2.74 25.48 27.78
N PRO A 391 2.22 26.04 26.68
CA PRO A 391 2.34 27.47 26.38
C PRO A 391 1.64 28.33 27.46
N SER A 392 2.26 29.46 27.83
CA SER A 392 1.62 30.47 28.68
C SER A 392 0.46 31.19 27.98
N ALA A 393 -0.32 31.93 28.75
CA ALA A 393 -1.38 32.79 28.20
C ALA A 393 -0.83 34.04 27.48
N THR A 394 0.47 34.35 27.61
CA THR A 394 1.10 35.53 27.01
C THR A 394 1.64 35.19 25.62
N VAL A 395 0.74 35.11 24.64
CA VAL A 395 1.10 34.89 23.24
C VAL A 395 1.64 36.19 22.63
N VAL A 396 2.78 36.10 21.95
CA VAL A 396 3.45 37.23 21.28
C VAL A 396 3.17 37.24 19.78
N VAL A 397 3.25 36.06 19.16
CA VAL A 397 2.96 35.86 17.73
C VAL A 397 2.33 34.49 17.56
N GLY A 398 1.46 34.35 16.56
CA GLY A 398 0.91 33.06 16.20
C GLY A 398 0.37 33.04 14.79
N GLY A 399 0.15 31.83 14.29
CA GLY A 399 -0.37 31.55 12.97
C GLY A 399 -1.13 30.23 12.96
N GLY A 400 -2.00 30.04 11.99
CA GLY A 400 -2.79 28.83 11.86
C GLY A 400 -3.20 28.57 10.43
N ILE A 401 -3.39 27.29 10.10
CA ILE A 401 -4.04 26.89 8.86
C ILE A 401 -5.51 27.33 8.96
N PRO A 402 -6.07 28.02 7.96
CA PRO A 402 -7.48 28.38 7.95
C PRO A 402 -8.36 27.14 8.18
N SER A 403 -9.38 27.29 9.02
CA SER A 403 -10.24 26.19 9.45
C SER A 403 -10.95 25.52 8.27
N GLY A 404 -11.37 26.29 7.26
CA GLY A 404 -11.97 25.76 6.04
C GLY A 404 -10.97 25.06 5.10
N ALA A 405 -9.67 25.38 5.21
CA ALA A 405 -8.61 24.75 4.43
C ALA A 405 -7.98 23.52 5.12
N LEU A 406 -8.12 23.38 6.44
CA LEU A 406 -7.48 22.32 7.22
C LEU A 406 -7.91 20.91 6.78
N GLY A 407 -9.19 20.71 6.47
CA GLY A 407 -9.71 19.43 5.97
C GLY A 407 -9.05 19.02 4.64
N PRO A 408 -9.14 19.85 3.59
CA PRO A 408 -8.45 19.61 2.32
C PRO A 408 -6.94 19.41 2.45
N VAL A 409 -6.27 20.22 3.27
CA VAL A 409 -4.83 20.08 3.54
C VAL A 409 -4.49 18.69 4.12
N ARG A 410 -5.29 18.18 5.07
CA ARG A 410 -5.08 16.85 5.64
C ARG A 410 -5.39 15.72 4.65
N GLN A 411 -6.33 15.91 3.74
CA GLN A 411 -6.58 14.96 2.64
C GLN A 411 -5.36 14.85 1.71
N LEU A 412 -4.68 15.98 1.47
CA LEU A 412 -3.48 16.03 0.62
C LEU A 412 -2.23 15.43 1.28
N LEU A 413 -2.03 15.64 2.58
CA LEU A 413 -0.75 15.39 3.28
C LEU A 413 -0.78 14.33 4.40
N VAL A 414 -1.96 13.88 4.82
CA VAL A 414 -2.11 12.95 5.95
C VAL A 414 -2.82 11.67 5.52
N ALA A 415 -4.08 11.78 5.14
CA ALA A 415 -4.91 10.62 4.80
C ALA A 415 -6.16 11.05 4.04
N SER A 416 -6.56 10.25 3.04
CA SER A 416 -7.73 10.49 2.22
C SER A 416 -8.52 9.21 1.98
N ASP A 417 -9.83 9.24 2.21
CA ASP A 417 -10.72 8.12 1.88
C ASP A 417 -10.89 7.93 0.37
N ALA A 418 -10.48 8.92 -0.45
CA ALA A 418 -10.45 8.79 -1.90
C ALA A 418 -9.22 8.02 -2.40
N ALA A 419 -8.25 7.73 -1.52
CA ALA A 419 -7.04 6.99 -1.85
C ALA A 419 -7.06 5.56 -1.28
N PRO A 420 -6.48 4.57 -1.99
CA PRO A 420 -6.19 3.25 -1.44
C PRO A 420 -5.47 3.33 -0.10
N GLU A 421 -5.83 2.43 0.82
CA GLU A 421 -5.25 2.35 2.17
C GLU A 421 -5.32 3.65 2.99
N SER A 422 -6.21 4.56 2.62
CA SER A 422 -6.34 5.88 3.23
C SER A 422 -5.06 6.72 3.17
N GLN A 423 -4.19 6.51 2.17
CA GLN A 423 -2.98 7.31 2.03
C GLN A 423 -3.27 8.77 1.66
N ALA A 424 -2.31 9.66 1.89
CA ALA A 424 -2.43 11.06 1.51
C ALA A 424 -2.43 11.22 -0.02
N LEU A 425 -3.27 12.10 -0.57
CA LEU A 425 -3.42 12.21 -2.03
C LEU A 425 -2.12 12.62 -2.75
N ALA A 426 -1.40 13.62 -2.23
CA ALA A 426 -0.18 14.10 -2.88
C ALA A 426 0.97 13.07 -2.79
N ILE A 427 1.02 12.32 -1.68
CA ILE A 427 2.01 11.24 -1.49
C ILE A 427 1.67 10.05 -2.38
N GLY A 428 0.39 9.66 -2.46
CA GLY A 428 -0.06 8.59 -3.34
C GLY A 428 0.22 8.89 -4.81
N MET A 429 -0.09 10.10 -5.28
CA MET A 429 0.24 10.52 -6.64
C MET A 429 1.74 10.45 -6.91
N LEU A 430 2.58 10.90 -5.97
CA LEU A 430 4.03 10.83 -6.09
C LEU A 430 4.49 9.37 -6.20
N LYS A 431 4.09 8.49 -5.27
CA LYS A 431 4.44 7.06 -5.30
C LYS A 431 4.03 6.39 -6.61
N GLN A 432 2.80 6.63 -7.08
CA GLN A 432 2.33 6.06 -8.34
C GLN A 432 3.08 6.63 -9.56
N THR A 433 3.53 7.89 -9.51
CA THR A 433 4.31 8.49 -10.60
C THR A 433 5.75 7.97 -10.61
N GLU A 434 6.34 7.70 -9.44
CA GLU A 434 7.62 6.99 -9.32
C GLU A 434 7.50 5.59 -9.94
N GLU A 435 6.48 4.83 -9.56
CA GLU A 435 6.18 3.52 -10.13
C GLU A 435 6.05 3.57 -11.66
N LEU A 436 5.30 4.55 -12.16
CA LEU A 436 5.16 4.80 -13.59
C LEU A 436 6.51 5.01 -14.28
N TYR A 437 7.36 5.87 -13.72
CA TYR A 437 8.68 6.16 -14.29
C TYR A 437 9.56 4.90 -14.36
N HIS A 438 9.52 4.05 -13.33
CA HIS A 438 10.25 2.78 -13.33
C HIS A 438 9.77 1.84 -14.43
N HIS A 439 8.46 1.65 -14.55
CA HIS A 439 7.91 0.77 -15.59
C HIS A 439 8.14 1.32 -17.00
N VAL A 440 8.07 2.63 -17.21
CA VAL A 440 8.36 3.23 -18.52
C VAL A 440 9.83 3.10 -18.88
N THR A 441 10.73 3.19 -17.90
CA THR A 441 12.15 2.92 -18.09
C THR A 441 12.37 1.47 -18.53
N ALA A 442 11.70 0.50 -17.90
CA ALA A 442 11.74 -0.90 -18.30
C ALA A 442 11.21 -1.12 -19.74
N VAL A 443 10.07 -0.51 -20.09
CA VAL A 443 9.51 -0.52 -21.46
C VAL A 443 10.53 0.01 -22.48
N ASN A 444 11.18 1.13 -22.18
CA ASN A 444 12.14 1.73 -23.09
C ASN A 444 13.42 0.88 -23.24
N ASN A 445 13.94 0.33 -22.14
CA ASN A 445 15.08 -0.57 -22.17
C ASN A 445 14.78 -1.85 -22.96
N ALA A 446 13.59 -2.42 -22.78
CA ALA A 446 13.12 -3.58 -23.53
C ALA A 446 13.05 -3.30 -25.04
N ALA A 447 12.53 -2.13 -25.44
CA ALA A 447 12.49 -1.71 -26.84
C ALA A 447 13.90 -1.55 -27.46
N LEU A 448 14.85 -1.01 -26.70
CA LEU A 448 16.25 -0.89 -27.13
C LEU A 448 16.94 -2.25 -27.26
N ALA A 449 16.58 -3.21 -26.41
CA ALA A 449 17.09 -4.57 -26.44
C ALA A 449 16.40 -5.48 -27.48
N GLY A 450 15.27 -5.05 -28.05
CA GLY A 450 14.43 -5.89 -28.91
C GLY A 450 13.67 -6.99 -28.15
N ASP A 451 13.44 -6.80 -26.85
CA ASP A 451 12.69 -7.71 -25.98
C ASP A 451 11.19 -7.34 -25.99
N PHE A 452 10.48 -7.86 -27.00
CA PHE A 452 9.06 -7.56 -27.20
C PHE A 452 8.16 -8.10 -26.09
N ASP A 453 8.54 -9.22 -25.48
CA ASP A 453 7.74 -9.83 -24.41
C ASP A 453 7.79 -8.96 -23.15
N SER A 454 8.97 -8.45 -22.78
CA SER A 454 9.07 -7.50 -21.65
C SER A 454 8.42 -6.16 -21.95
N LEU A 455 8.58 -5.65 -23.17
CA LEU A 455 7.88 -4.43 -23.62
C LEU A 455 6.37 -4.55 -23.42
N ASN A 456 5.76 -5.63 -23.92
CA ASN A 456 4.31 -5.82 -23.85
C ASN A 456 3.81 -6.04 -22.41
N ARG A 457 4.56 -6.76 -21.57
CA ARG A 457 4.23 -6.90 -20.14
C ARG A 457 4.27 -5.55 -19.42
N HIS A 458 5.35 -4.79 -19.58
CA HIS A 458 5.44 -3.51 -18.88
C HIS A 458 4.50 -2.46 -19.46
N ALA A 459 4.14 -2.51 -20.75
CA ALA A 459 3.13 -1.63 -21.34
C ALA A 459 1.76 -1.78 -20.64
N GLU A 460 1.36 -3.00 -20.27
CA GLU A 460 0.15 -3.24 -19.47
C GLU A 460 0.22 -2.52 -18.12
N HIS A 461 1.33 -2.68 -17.40
CA HIS A 461 1.57 -2.02 -16.12
C HIS A 461 1.41 -0.49 -16.23
N LEU A 462 1.82 0.13 -17.34
CA LEU A 462 1.69 1.57 -17.53
C LEU A 462 0.25 2.05 -17.48
N PHE A 463 -0.68 1.30 -18.09
CA PHE A 463 -2.09 1.67 -18.08
C PHE A 463 -2.71 1.50 -16.69
N THR A 464 -2.34 0.44 -15.96
CA THR A 464 -2.87 0.25 -14.61
C THR A 464 -2.36 1.32 -13.64
N ILE A 465 -1.12 1.80 -13.80
CA ILE A 465 -0.57 2.88 -12.96
C ILE A 465 -1.10 4.27 -13.39
N VAL A 466 -1.22 4.55 -14.69
CA VAL A 466 -1.69 5.87 -15.16
C VAL A 466 -3.18 6.04 -14.91
N GLU A 467 -3.98 5.09 -15.35
CA GLU A 467 -5.44 5.22 -15.36
C GLU A 467 -6.10 4.53 -14.16
N GLY A 468 -5.47 3.53 -13.55
CA GLY A 468 -6.08 2.73 -12.49
C GLY A 468 -7.22 1.83 -12.97
N ARG A 469 -7.89 1.17 -12.02
CA ARG A 469 -8.95 0.17 -12.29
C ARG A 469 -10.20 0.73 -12.97
N GLY A 470 -10.40 2.04 -12.87
CA GLY A 470 -11.50 2.74 -13.54
C GLY A 470 -11.19 3.16 -14.98
N GLY A 471 -9.94 2.97 -15.42
CA GLY A 471 -9.45 3.41 -16.72
C GLY A 471 -10.03 2.65 -17.92
N PRO A 472 -10.21 3.30 -19.08
CA PRO A 472 -10.66 2.64 -20.31
C PRO A 472 -9.70 1.54 -20.79
N GLU A 473 -8.41 1.63 -20.46
CA GLU A 473 -7.38 0.68 -20.89
C GLU A 473 -6.97 -0.32 -19.79
N TYR A 474 -7.74 -0.42 -18.69
CA TYR A 474 -7.55 -1.46 -17.66
C TYR A 474 -7.98 -2.84 -18.20
N ARG A 475 -7.07 -3.50 -18.91
CA ARG A 475 -7.28 -4.81 -19.55
C ARG A 475 -5.97 -5.56 -19.72
N ASP A 476 -6.08 -6.86 -19.96
CA ASP A 476 -4.96 -7.74 -20.33
C ASP A 476 -4.46 -7.34 -21.74
N PHE A 477 -3.28 -6.74 -21.80
CA PHE A 477 -2.70 -6.23 -23.05
C PHE A 477 -1.79 -7.25 -23.73
N ASN A 478 -1.18 -8.15 -22.95
CA ASN A 478 -0.25 -9.15 -23.48
C ASN A 478 -0.96 -10.46 -23.90
N GLY A 479 -2.24 -10.64 -23.52
CA GLY A 479 -3.10 -11.76 -23.86
C GLY A 479 -2.84 -13.04 -23.06
N ASP A 480 -2.17 -12.95 -21.90
CA ASP A 480 -1.80 -14.10 -21.07
C ASP A 480 -2.94 -14.59 -20.15
N GLY A 481 -4.06 -13.87 -20.13
CA GLY A 481 -5.26 -14.15 -19.34
C GLY A 481 -5.28 -13.48 -17.97
N PHE A 482 -4.30 -12.63 -17.63
CA PHE A 482 -4.19 -11.91 -16.37
C PHE A 482 -4.09 -10.40 -16.59
N ILE A 483 -4.47 -9.63 -15.57
CA ILE A 483 -4.15 -8.20 -15.48
C ILE A 483 -3.18 -8.07 -14.32
N THR A 484 -1.98 -7.62 -14.63
CA THR A 484 -0.92 -7.33 -13.69
C THR A 484 -0.96 -5.85 -13.34
N ASP A 485 -1.25 -5.56 -12.07
CA ASP A 485 -1.38 -4.20 -11.56
C ASP A 485 -0.33 -3.98 -10.46
N PRO A 486 0.85 -3.44 -10.80
CA PRO A 486 1.85 -3.04 -9.81
C PRO A 486 1.48 -1.73 -9.10
N GLY A 487 0.46 -1.00 -9.59
CA GLY A 487 -0.05 0.20 -8.95
C GLY A 487 -0.95 -0.11 -7.76
N ASP A 488 -1.45 0.95 -7.12
CA ASP A 488 -2.41 0.84 -6.01
C ASP A 488 -3.87 0.70 -6.46
N GLY A 489 -4.09 0.69 -7.78
CA GLY A 489 -5.38 0.54 -8.44
C GLY A 489 -6.21 1.82 -8.58
N LEU A 490 -5.79 2.97 -8.05
CA LEU A 490 -6.47 4.26 -8.27
C LEU A 490 -5.98 4.96 -9.54
N GLY A 491 -4.67 4.97 -9.73
CA GLY A 491 -4.00 5.56 -10.90
C GLY A 491 -3.70 7.06 -10.76
N VAL A 492 -2.62 7.50 -11.42
CA VAL A 492 -2.11 8.88 -11.36
C VAL A 492 -3.15 9.92 -11.80
N LEU A 493 -3.96 9.62 -12.82
CA LEU A 493 -4.98 10.55 -13.33
C LEU A 493 -6.06 10.86 -12.27
N HIS A 494 -6.55 9.83 -11.58
CA HIS A 494 -7.56 9.98 -10.53
C HIS A 494 -6.99 10.64 -9.28
N TYR A 495 -5.72 10.39 -8.95
CA TYR A 495 -5.03 11.17 -7.92
C TYR A 495 -4.98 12.67 -8.26
N ALA A 496 -4.63 13.02 -9.49
CA ALA A 496 -4.60 14.41 -9.95
C ALA A 496 -5.99 15.06 -9.85
N GLU A 497 -7.05 14.36 -10.26
CA GLU A 497 -8.44 14.84 -10.09
C GLU A 497 -8.81 15.09 -8.62
N ALA A 498 -8.46 14.16 -7.73
CA ALA A 498 -8.75 14.30 -6.31
C ALA A 498 -7.96 15.45 -5.67
N ILE A 499 -6.69 15.64 -6.06
CA ILE A 499 -5.86 16.78 -5.61
C ILE A 499 -6.48 18.11 -6.07
N GLU A 500 -6.89 18.21 -7.33
CA GLU A 500 -7.54 19.41 -7.86
C GLU A 500 -8.83 19.73 -7.10
N ALA A 501 -9.64 18.71 -6.78
CA ALA A 501 -10.86 18.88 -6.01
C ALA A 501 -10.57 19.46 -4.61
N GLN A 502 -9.58 18.91 -3.89
CA GLN A 502 -9.19 19.43 -2.57
C GLN A 502 -8.62 20.85 -2.66
N ALA A 503 -7.80 21.13 -3.67
CA ALA A 503 -7.28 22.47 -3.90
C ALA A 503 -8.40 23.50 -4.14
N LYS A 504 -9.38 23.17 -4.98
CA LYS A 504 -10.58 24.00 -5.22
C LYS A 504 -11.38 24.23 -3.94
N THR A 505 -11.56 23.20 -3.11
CA THR A 505 -12.24 23.33 -1.82
C THR A 505 -11.47 24.25 -0.87
N ALA A 506 -10.14 24.11 -0.78
CA ALA A 506 -9.31 24.97 0.06
C ALA A 506 -9.37 26.43 -0.38
N ALA A 507 -9.28 26.71 -1.69
CA ALA A 507 -9.36 28.06 -2.24
C ALA A 507 -10.72 28.73 -2.01
N ALA A 508 -11.79 27.93 -2.02
CA ALA A 508 -13.17 28.41 -1.84
C ALA A 508 -13.56 28.62 -0.37
N ALA A 509 -12.71 28.23 0.59
CA ALA A 509 -12.99 28.42 2.01
C ALA A 509 -13.15 29.92 2.33
N PRO A 510 -14.17 30.32 3.12
CA PRO A 510 -14.41 31.74 3.45
C PRO A 510 -13.24 32.42 4.16
N ASP A 511 -12.44 31.64 4.89
CA ASP A 511 -11.25 32.08 5.62
C ASP A 511 -9.93 31.85 4.85
N ALA A 512 -9.99 31.46 3.57
CA ALA A 512 -8.80 31.27 2.74
C ALA A 512 -8.04 32.59 2.53
N GLY A 513 -6.83 32.65 3.09
CA GLY A 513 -5.87 33.72 2.84
C GLY A 513 -5.19 33.64 1.47
N ASP A 514 -4.38 34.64 1.15
CA ASP A 514 -3.73 34.75 -0.16
C ASP A 514 -2.79 33.58 -0.46
N SER A 515 -2.03 33.12 0.53
CA SER A 515 -1.18 31.93 0.39
C SER A 515 -1.98 30.66 0.05
N VAL A 516 -3.10 30.42 0.76
CA VAL A 516 -3.95 29.25 0.48
C VAL A 516 -4.49 29.31 -0.94
N LYS A 517 -4.96 30.48 -1.39
CA LYS A 517 -5.47 30.67 -2.76
C LYS A 517 -4.37 30.49 -3.81
N LEU A 518 -3.17 31.01 -3.53
CA LEU A 518 -2.01 30.89 -4.42
C LEU A 518 -1.62 29.42 -4.61
N HIS A 519 -1.35 28.70 -3.52
CA HIS A 519 -0.91 27.30 -3.62
C HIS A 519 -2.03 26.35 -4.06
N ALA A 520 -3.30 26.67 -3.78
CA ALA A 520 -4.41 25.94 -4.38
C ALA A 520 -4.48 26.16 -5.90
N GLY A 521 -4.27 27.39 -6.38
CA GLY A 521 -4.14 27.69 -7.81
C GLY A 521 -3.01 26.90 -8.46
N HIS A 522 -1.85 26.84 -7.82
CA HIS A 522 -0.73 26.01 -8.25
C HIS A 522 -1.09 24.52 -8.35
N LEU A 523 -1.73 23.95 -7.32
CA LEU A 523 -2.15 22.55 -7.34
C LEU A 523 -3.16 22.23 -8.44
N ILE A 524 -4.05 23.17 -8.78
CA ILE A 524 -4.99 23.01 -9.90
C ILE A 524 -4.25 22.92 -11.23
N VAL A 525 -3.25 23.77 -11.45
CA VAL A 525 -2.41 23.73 -12.67
C VAL A 525 -1.59 22.45 -12.73
N LEU A 526 -0.97 22.05 -11.63
CA LEU A 526 -0.16 20.84 -11.54
C LEU A 526 -0.99 19.58 -11.80
N ALA A 527 -2.19 19.50 -11.22
CA ALA A 527 -3.12 18.41 -11.51
C ALA A 527 -3.51 18.34 -13.00
N GLN A 528 -3.68 19.49 -13.65
CA GLN A 528 -3.93 19.55 -15.10
C GLN A 528 -2.72 19.03 -15.89
N ASN A 529 -1.49 19.46 -15.56
CA ASN A 529 -0.27 18.96 -16.20
C ASN A 529 -0.18 17.44 -16.13
N MET A 530 -0.37 16.88 -14.93
CA MET A 530 -0.32 15.43 -14.70
C MET A 530 -1.34 14.68 -15.57
N ARG A 531 -2.55 15.21 -15.73
CA ARG A 531 -3.56 14.59 -16.58
C ARG A 531 -3.24 14.68 -18.06
N GLU A 532 -2.75 15.83 -18.52
CA GLU A 532 -2.38 16.02 -19.92
C GLU A 532 -1.22 15.12 -20.33
N TRP A 533 -0.17 15.04 -19.50
CA TRP A 533 0.96 14.16 -19.77
C TRP A 533 0.60 12.68 -19.62
N GLY A 534 -0.20 12.30 -18.60
CA GLY A 534 -0.64 10.92 -18.44
C GLY A 534 -1.46 10.42 -19.64
N ALA A 535 -2.38 11.25 -20.16
CA ALA A 535 -3.14 10.92 -21.36
C ALA A 535 -2.24 10.81 -22.61
N GLN A 536 -1.23 11.69 -22.75
CA GLN A 536 -0.26 11.60 -23.84
C GLN A 536 0.60 10.33 -23.74
N LEU A 537 1.02 9.98 -22.53
CA LEU A 537 1.84 8.79 -22.26
C LEU A 537 1.06 7.53 -22.64
N ALA A 538 -0.18 7.39 -22.16
CA ALA A 538 -1.04 6.27 -22.52
C ALA A 538 -1.21 6.15 -24.05
N ALA A 539 -1.48 7.26 -24.74
CA ALA A 539 -1.63 7.26 -26.20
C ALA A 539 -0.35 6.85 -26.94
N VAL A 540 0.83 7.24 -26.44
CA VAL A 540 2.13 6.89 -27.04
C VAL A 540 2.49 5.42 -26.77
N VAL A 541 2.19 4.90 -25.59
CA VAL A 541 2.40 3.48 -25.24
C VAL A 541 1.55 2.57 -26.11
N ILE A 542 0.30 2.94 -26.40
CA ILE A 542 -0.54 2.21 -27.37
C ILE A 542 0.15 2.14 -28.74
N LYS A 543 0.74 3.24 -29.22
CA LYS A 543 1.48 3.25 -30.49
C LYS A 543 2.72 2.38 -30.43
N ALA A 544 3.47 2.40 -29.33
CA ALA A 544 4.62 1.52 -29.12
C ALA A 544 4.22 0.04 -29.20
N HIS A 545 3.14 -0.35 -28.52
CA HIS A 545 2.63 -1.71 -28.54
C HIS A 545 2.17 -2.15 -29.95
N GLN A 546 1.51 -1.26 -30.70
CA GLN A 546 1.00 -1.57 -32.04
C GLN A 546 2.05 -1.50 -33.15
N ALA A 547 3.20 -0.89 -32.89
CA ALA A 547 4.25 -0.72 -33.88
C ALA A 547 4.89 -2.06 -34.25
N THR A 548 5.05 -2.29 -35.55
CA THR A 548 5.68 -3.50 -36.11
C THR A 548 7.16 -3.30 -36.45
N ALA A 549 7.60 -2.05 -36.58
CA ALA A 549 8.99 -1.70 -36.78
C ALA A 549 9.67 -1.36 -35.45
N ALA A 550 10.81 -1.99 -35.16
CA ALA A 550 11.59 -1.74 -33.95
C ALA A 550 11.98 -0.26 -33.78
N ALA A 551 12.26 0.44 -34.89
CA ALA A 551 12.59 1.88 -34.86
C ALA A 551 11.41 2.74 -34.35
N ASP A 552 10.18 2.41 -34.73
CA ASP A 552 8.99 3.13 -34.29
C ASP A 552 8.72 2.85 -32.81
N GLN A 553 8.88 1.59 -32.38
CA GLN A 553 8.78 1.23 -30.97
C GLN A 553 9.76 2.01 -30.12
N GLN A 554 11.05 2.01 -30.48
CA GLN A 554 12.09 2.76 -29.79
C GLN A 554 11.77 4.26 -29.71
N ALA A 555 11.27 4.84 -30.80
CA ALA A 555 10.87 6.25 -30.81
C ALA A 555 9.70 6.53 -29.86
N TYR A 556 8.66 5.67 -29.86
CA TYR A 556 7.51 5.84 -28.98
C TYR A 556 7.85 5.57 -27.51
N THR A 557 8.62 4.54 -27.18
CA THR A 557 9.02 4.28 -25.79
C THR A 557 9.94 5.36 -25.23
N ALA A 558 10.81 5.95 -26.07
CA ALA A 558 11.62 7.10 -25.66
C ALA A 558 10.75 8.34 -25.39
N GLN A 559 9.70 8.56 -26.19
CA GLN A 559 8.73 9.62 -25.94
C GLN A 559 7.94 9.37 -24.65
N ALA A 560 7.51 8.13 -24.39
CA ALA A 560 6.86 7.77 -23.15
C ALA A 560 7.77 8.04 -21.94
N LEU A 561 9.06 7.71 -22.03
CA LEU A 561 10.04 7.97 -20.97
C LEU A 561 10.20 9.46 -20.67
N ALA A 562 10.27 10.30 -21.70
CA ALA A 562 10.33 11.75 -21.52
C ALA A 562 9.06 12.30 -20.82
N LEU A 563 7.88 11.77 -21.16
CA LEU A 563 6.62 12.15 -20.51
C LEU A 563 6.57 11.68 -19.05
N ALA A 564 7.00 10.45 -18.76
CA ALA A 564 7.03 9.94 -17.39
C ALA A 564 8.00 10.74 -16.52
N GLN A 565 9.15 11.14 -17.07
CA GLN A 565 10.09 12.01 -16.39
C GLN A 565 9.49 13.40 -16.13
N ALA A 566 8.80 13.99 -17.12
CA ALA A 566 8.08 15.25 -16.95
C ALA A 566 6.99 15.15 -15.87
N MET A 567 6.25 14.04 -15.83
CA MET A 567 5.25 13.78 -14.79
C MET A 567 5.88 13.68 -13.40
N LEU A 568 7.06 13.07 -13.26
CA LEU A 568 7.71 12.94 -11.96
C LEU A 568 8.40 14.24 -11.54
N ASP A 569 9.41 14.66 -12.31
CA ASP A 569 10.36 15.72 -11.98
C ASP A 569 9.89 17.12 -12.42
N GLY A 570 8.99 17.17 -13.40
CA GLY A 570 8.69 18.37 -14.16
C GLY A 570 9.69 18.65 -15.29
N VAL A 571 9.42 19.71 -16.05
CA VAL A 571 10.28 20.23 -17.12
C VAL A 571 10.35 21.75 -16.99
N ASP A 572 11.54 22.32 -17.16
CA ASP A 572 11.73 23.78 -17.23
C ASP A 572 11.37 24.25 -18.65
N ALA A 573 10.07 24.37 -18.95
CA ALA A 573 9.58 24.68 -20.28
C ALA A 573 9.97 26.09 -20.74
N ASN A 574 10.12 27.03 -19.79
CA ASN A 574 10.49 28.41 -20.06
C ASN A 574 12.01 28.67 -20.00
N ASN A 575 12.82 27.69 -19.59
CA ASN A 575 14.28 27.72 -19.48
C ASN A 575 14.83 28.77 -18.50
N ASN A 576 14.15 29.00 -17.38
CA ASN A 576 14.59 29.95 -16.35
C ASN A 576 15.45 29.32 -15.23
N GLY A 577 15.69 28.01 -15.31
CA GLY A 577 16.46 27.22 -14.36
C GLY A 577 15.65 26.70 -13.16
N THR A 578 14.32 26.85 -13.16
CA THR A 578 13.44 26.38 -12.09
C THR A 578 12.22 25.64 -12.63
N ILE A 579 11.76 24.63 -11.91
CA ILE A 579 10.52 23.93 -12.22
C ILE A 579 9.38 24.63 -11.48
N GLU A 580 8.53 25.33 -12.22
CA GLU A 580 7.46 26.14 -11.64
C GLU A 580 6.09 25.45 -11.71
N PRO A 581 5.14 25.82 -10.84
CA PRO A 581 3.76 25.32 -10.87
C PRO A 581 2.92 25.97 -11.97
N ILE A 582 3.46 26.03 -13.20
CA ILE A 582 2.80 26.60 -14.37
C ILE A 582 2.44 25.50 -15.38
N ALA A 583 1.61 25.86 -16.36
CA ALA A 583 1.17 24.94 -17.39
C ALA A 583 2.36 24.36 -18.16
N GLY A 584 2.46 23.03 -18.19
CA GLY A 584 3.51 22.30 -18.90
C GLY A 584 4.87 22.25 -18.20
N GLU A 585 4.98 22.59 -16.91
CA GLU A 585 6.26 22.54 -16.18
C GLU A 585 6.27 21.63 -14.96
N GLY A 586 5.49 21.93 -13.91
CA GLY A 586 5.58 21.17 -12.68
C GLY A 586 4.90 19.79 -12.74
N GLY A 587 5.57 18.79 -12.15
CA GLY A 587 5.10 17.41 -12.02
C GLY A 587 4.69 17.03 -10.59
N ALA A 588 4.77 15.74 -10.26
CA ALA A 588 4.32 15.16 -9.01
C ALA A 588 5.11 15.68 -7.79
N TYR A 589 6.43 15.86 -7.92
CA TYR A 589 7.24 16.49 -6.88
C TYR A 589 6.74 17.90 -6.57
N THR A 590 6.55 18.74 -7.60
CA THR A 590 6.03 20.10 -7.44
C THR A 590 4.64 20.09 -6.80
N ALA A 591 3.76 19.15 -7.17
CA ALA A 591 2.45 19.01 -6.54
C ALA A 591 2.54 18.64 -5.05
N TYR A 592 3.48 17.77 -4.68
CA TYR A 592 3.72 17.41 -3.30
C TYR A 592 4.19 18.62 -2.47
N PHE A 593 5.20 19.35 -2.95
CA PHE A 593 5.69 20.54 -2.25
C PHE A 593 4.63 21.64 -2.14
N HIS A 594 3.85 21.88 -3.21
CA HIS A 594 2.77 22.85 -3.16
C HIS A 594 1.62 22.44 -2.22
N SER A 595 1.46 21.14 -1.96
CA SER A 595 0.57 20.66 -0.91
C SER A 595 1.08 21.05 0.48
N GLN A 596 2.39 20.94 0.74
CA GLN A 596 3.02 21.44 1.98
C GLN A 596 2.89 22.96 2.10
N TYR A 597 3.06 23.68 0.99
CA TYR A 597 2.97 25.14 0.96
C TYR A 597 1.54 25.63 1.22
N LEU A 598 0.53 24.89 0.78
CA LEU A 598 -0.88 25.14 1.11
C LEU A 598 -1.13 25.08 2.64
N ALA A 599 -0.31 24.32 3.37
CA ALA A 599 -0.36 24.21 4.83
C ALA A 599 0.50 25.25 5.58
N ALA A 600 1.21 26.12 4.87
CA ALA A 600 2.05 27.14 5.49
C ALA A 600 1.21 28.18 6.24
N MET A 601 1.72 28.63 7.38
CA MET A 601 1.02 29.47 8.34
C MET A 601 1.67 30.85 8.42
N GLY A 602 0.88 31.89 8.20
CA GLY A 602 1.29 33.27 8.40
C GLY A 602 1.49 33.64 9.86
N ALA A 603 2.61 34.28 10.19
CA ALA A 603 2.85 34.81 11.52
C ALA A 603 2.24 36.20 11.68
N THR A 604 1.45 36.38 12.75
CA THR A 604 0.85 37.67 13.13
C THR A 604 1.01 37.91 14.61
N LEU A 605 1.36 39.16 15.00
CA LEU A 605 1.41 39.55 16.41
C LEU A 605 0.04 39.38 17.08
N ARG A 606 0.05 39.09 18.38
CA ARG A 606 -1.15 38.82 19.19
C ARG A 606 -1.32 39.78 20.35
#